data_AF-A0A838BIV8-F1
#
_entry.id   AF-A0A838BIV8-F1
#
_cell.length_a   1.000
_cell.length_b   1.000
_cell.length_c   1.000
_cell.angle_alpha   90.00
_cell.angle_beta   90.00
_cell.angle_gamma   90.00
#
_symmetry.space_group_name_H-M   'P 1'
#
loop_
_entity.id
_entity.type
_entity.pdbx_description
1 polymer ?
#
loop_
_entity_poly.entity_id
_entity_poly.type
_entity_poly.pdbx_seq_one_letter_code
_entity_poly.pdbx_strand_id
1 'polypeptide(L)'
;MTISSLRSELTATREENQVRTAEITNLLEQQNATSAILRVIAASPTDIQSVLQIVAESAAHFCDTYHAGIFLAGDGTLFPKAHYGPIALDFGLKLQRYLTPLRHLVHPEHLRKHVQLMRRRV
;
A
#
# COMPACT_ATOMS: atom_id res chain seq x y z
N MET A 1 0.35 -51.94 10.48
CA MET A 1 0.91 -50.58 10.60
C MET A 1 2.13 -50.63 11.50
N THR A 2 3.28 -50.14 11.04
CA THR A 2 4.53 -50.10 11.83
C THR A 2 4.66 -48.76 12.55
N ILE A 3 5.34 -48.74 13.71
CA ILE A 3 5.62 -47.53 14.50
C ILE A 3 6.35 -46.46 13.67
N SER A 4 7.15 -46.84 12.67
CA SER A 4 7.82 -45.90 11.76
C SER A 4 6.84 -45.15 10.85
N SER A 5 5.81 -45.85 10.35
CA SER A 5 4.76 -45.25 9.51
C SER A 5 3.99 -44.17 10.27
N LEU A 6 3.60 -44.48 11.52
CA LEU A 6 2.88 -43.53 12.39
C LEU A 6 3.73 -42.30 12.74
N ARG A 7 5.03 -42.48 12.96
CA ARG A 7 5.94 -41.35 13.21
C ARG A 7 6.10 -40.45 11.99
N SER A 8 6.22 -41.04 10.81
CA SER A 8 6.32 -40.28 9.54
C SER A 8 5.04 -39.50 9.23
N GLU A 9 3.89 -40.07 9.54
CA GLU A 9 2.59 -39.43 9.34
C GLU A 9 2.35 -38.30 10.35
N LEU A 10 2.79 -38.48 11.60
CA LEU A 10 2.77 -37.44 12.63
C LEU A 10 3.68 -36.25 12.28
N THR A 11 4.87 -36.50 11.73
CA THR A 11 5.78 -35.41 11.32
C THR A 11 5.21 -34.64 10.14
N ALA A 12 4.68 -35.32 9.12
CA ALA A 12 4.06 -34.66 7.97
C ALA A 12 2.87 -33.78 8.38
N THR A 13 1.99 -34.32 9.24
CA THR A 13 0.84 -33.56 9.78
C THR A 13 1.28 -32.34 10.60
N ARG A 14 2.39 -32.45 11.32
CA ARG A 14 2.93 -31.35 12.13
C ARG A 14 3.51 -30.24 11.27
N GLU A 15 4.25 -30.59 10.22
CA GLU A 15 4.77 -29.64 9.24
C GLU A 15 3.64 -28.91 8.52
N GLU A 16 2.60 -29.63 8.09
CA GLU A 16 1.44 -29.04 7.46
C GLU A 16 0.69 -28.07 8.39
N ASN A 17 0.56 -28.41 9.68
CA ASN A 17 -0.01 -27.49 10.68
C ASN A 17 0.85 -26.24 10.88
N GLN A 18 2.18 -26.36 10.86
CA GLN A 18 3.08 -25.21 11.00
C GLN A 18 2.93 -24.25 9.81
N VAL A 19 2.89 -24.78 8.59
CA VAL A 19 2.67 -23.98 7.37
C VAL A 19 1.33 -23.25 7.44
N ARG A 20 0.24 -23.96 7.73
CA ARG A 20 -1.10 -23.35 7.86
C ARG A 20 -1.15 -22.29 8.96
N THR A 21 -0.46 -22.50 10.07
CA THR A 21 -0.39 -21.52 11.16
C THR A 21 0.33 -20.25 10.72
N ALA A 22 1.44 -20.38 9.98
CA ALA A 22 2.17 -19.24 9.43
C ALA A 22 1.32 -18.46 8.42
N GLU A 23 0.61 -19.15 7.51
CA GLU A 23 -0.31 -18.52 6.56
C GLU A 23 -1.45 -17.76 7.26
N ILE A 24 -2.09 -18.37 8.25
CA ILE A 24 -3.14 -17.71 9.05
C ILE A 24 -2.60 -16.48 9.76
N THR A 25 -1.38 -16.55 10.30
CA THR A 25 -0.75 -15.42 10.97
C THR A 25 -0.52 -14.26 10.00
N ASN A 26 0.02 -14.54 8.81
CA ASN A 26 0.21 -13.53 7.76
C ASN A 26 -1.12 -12.91 7.31
N LEU A 27 -2.17 -13.72 7.12
CA LEU A 27 -3.50 -13.23 6.76
C LEU A 27 -4.12 -12.36 7.86
N LEU A 28 -3.90 -12.71 9.13
CA LEU A 28 -4.35 -11.91 10.27
C LEU A 28 -3.61 -10.57 10.35
N GLU A 29 -2.30 -10.54 10.09
CA GLU A 29 -1.54 -9.30 10.01
C GLU A 29 -2.08 -8.39 8.90
N GLN A 30 -2.34 -8.95 7.71
CA GLN A 30 -2.92 -8.20 6.60
C GLN A 30 -4.33 -7.68 6.92
N GLN A 31 -5.17 -8.50 7.57
CA GLN A 31 -6.52 -8.12 7.99
C GLN A 31 -6.47 -7.01 9.05
N ASN A 32 -5.54 -7.08 10.01
CA ASN A 32 -5.36 -6.06 11.04
C ASN A 32 -4.90 -4.73 10.46
N ALA A 33 -3.93 -4.74 9.52
CA ALA A 33 -3.51 -3.55 8.81
C ALA A 33 -4.68 -2.90 8.03
N THR A 34 -5.48 -3.72 7.36
CA THR A 34 -6.69 -3.27 6.64
C THR A 34 -7.72 -2.66 7.59
N SER A 35 -7.97 -3.32 8.72
CA SER A 35 -8.91 -2.86 9.76
C SER A 35 -8.46 -1.55 10.39
N ALA A 36 -7.16 -1.36 10.61
CA ALA A 36 -6.60 -0.10 11.12
C ALA A 36 -6.88 1.06 10.16
N ILE A 37 -6.66 0.88 8.86
CA ILE A 37 -6.96 1.89 7.83
C ILE A 37 -8.46 2.22 7.81
N LEU A 38 -9.33 1.19 7.80
CA LEU A 38 -10.78 1.40 7.79
C LEU A 38 -11.28 2.14 9.04
N ARG A 39 -10.70 1.86 10.21
CA ARG A 39 -11.04 2.53 11.47
C ARG A 39 -10.64 4.00 11.45
N VAL A 40 -9.48 4.32 10.88
CA VAL A 40 -9.04 5.71 10.67
C VAL A 40 -10.01 6.46 9.75
N ILE A 41 -10.38 5.85 8.61
CA ILE A 41 -11.34 6.46 7.68
C ILE A 41 -12.69 6.71 8.38
N ALA A 42 -13.16 5.75 9.18
CA ALA A 42 -14.42 5.87 9.91
C ALA A 42 -14.38 6.89 11.05
N ALA A 43 -13.22 7.12 11.67
CA ALA A 43 -13.06 7.97 12.84
C ALA A 43 -12.95 9.47 12.53
N SER A 44 -12.76 9.88 11.27
CA SER A 44 -12.65 11.30 10.91
C SER A 44 -13.32 11.63 9.58
N PRO A 45 -14.67 11.62 9.52
CA PRO A 45 -15.40 12.02 8.32
C PRO A 45 -15.25 13.51 7.97
N THR A 46 -14.79 14.37 8.91
CA THR A 46 -14.66 15.82 8.73
C THR A 46 -13.22 16.32 8.50
N ASP A 47 -12.20 15.52 8.78
CA ASP A 47 -10.79 15.87 8.53
C ASP A 47 -10.17 14.95 7.47
N ILE A 48 -10.56 15.24 6.22
CA ILE A 48 -10.08 14.53 5.02
C ILE A 48 -8.54 14.59 4.93
N GLN A 49 -7.92 15.67 5.39
CA GLN A 49 -6.47 15.86 5.28
C GLN A 49 -5.70 14.82 6.11
N SER A 50 -6.11 14.61 7.36
CA SER A 50 -5.52 13.59 8.24
C SER A 50 -5.70 12.18 7.70
N VAL A 51 -6.88 11.89 7.13
CA VAL A 51 -7.15 10.59 6.50
C VAL A 51 -6.22 10.36 5.31
N LEU A 52 -6.07 11.35 4.43
CA LEU A 52 -5.20 11.23 3.27
C LEU A 52 -3.73 11.06 3.66
N GLN A 53 -3.29 11.68 4.77
CA GLN A 53 -1.92 11.51 5.26
C GLN A 53 -1.64 10.07 5.70
N ILE A 54 -2.57 9.46 6.45
CA ILE A 54 -2.43 8.08 6.92
C ILE A 54 -2.48 7.10 5.76
N VAL A 55 -3.31 7.37 4.74
CA VAL A 55 -3.35 6.57 3.52
C VAL A 55 -2.02 6.64 2.76
N ALA A 56 -1.40 7.82 2.66
CA ALA A 56 -0.10 7.98 2.01
C ALA A 56 1.00 7.19 2.74
N GLU A 57 1.05 7.27 4.07
CA GLU A 57 1.97 6.49 4.91
C GLU A 57 1.75 4.98 4.77
N SER A 58 0.49 4.53 4.85
CA SER A 58 0.14 3.11 4.72
C SER A 58 0.52 2.56 3.34
N ALA A 59 0.30 3.34 2.28
CA ALA A 59 0.71 2.95 0.93
C ALA A 59 2.23 2.84 0.79
N ALA A 60 2.99 3.71 1.45
CA ALA A 60 4.44 3.64 1.46
C ALA A 60 4.96 2.37 2.14
N HIS A 61 4.42 2.06 3.32
CA HIS A 61 4.77 0.84 4.05
C HIS A 61 4.36 -0.41 3.27
N PHE A 62 3.15 -0.44 2.72
CA PHE A 62 2.64 -1.61 2.02
C PHE A 62 3.40 -1.92 0.72
N CYS A 63 3.82 -0.87 -0.01
CA CYS A 63 4.58 -1.01 -1.24
C CYS A 63 6.10 -1.10 -1.02
N ASP A 64 6.57 -1.15 0.23
CA ASP A 64 8.00 -1.14 0.61
C ASP A 64 8.78 -0.02 -0.11
N THR A 65 8.24 1.21 -0.04
CA THR A 65 8.80 2.40 -0.69
C THR A 65 9.02 3.50 0.33
N TYR A 66 10.11 4.24 0.15
CA TYR A 66 10.44 5.40 0.99
C TYR A 66 9.55 6.61 0.75
N HIS A 67 8.69 6.58 -0.28
CA HIS A 67 7.89 7.72 -0.67
C HIS A 67 6.53 7.33 -1.25
N ALA A 68 5.49 8.08 -0.87
CA ALA A 68 4.15 8.00 -1.44
C ALA A 68 3.48 9.39 -1.46
N GLY A 69 2.70 9.68 -2.49
CA GLY A 69 1.97 10.93 -2.63
C GLY A 69 0.56 10.72 -3.17
N ILE A 70 -0.40 11.49 -2.66
CA ILE A 70 -1.78 11.53 -3.13
C ILE A 70 -2.01 12.84 -3.86
N PHE A 71 -2.55 12.76 -5.08
CA PHE A 71 -2.83 13.92 -5.92
C PHE A 71 -4.29 13.92 -6.36
N LEU A 72 -4.91 15.11 -6.33
CA LEU A 72 -6.18 15.34 -7.00
C LEU A 72 -5.91 15.80 -8.43
N ALA A 73 -6.48 15.10 -9.41
CA ALA A 73 -6.38 15.50 -10.82
C ALA A 73 -7.53 16.44 -11.20
N GLY A 74 -7.20 17.56 -11.85
CA GLY A 74 -8.17 18.51 -12.40
C GLY A 74 -7.53 19.41 -13.45
N ASP A 75 -8.23 19.64 -14.57
CA ASP A 75 -7.78 20.53 -15.66
C ASP A 75 -6.33 20.29 -16.13
N GLY A 76 -5.97 19.01 -16.34
CA GLY A 76 -4.62 18.61 -16.75
C GLY A 76 -3.52 18.92 -15.72
N THR A 77 -3.92 19.25 -14.48
CA THR A 77 -3.05 19.60 -13.36
C THR A 77 -3.20 18.56 -12.26
N LEU A 78 -2.10 18.28 -11.55
CA LEU A 78 -2.09 17.48 -10.33
C LEU A 78 -1.89 18.41 -9.13
N PHE A 79 -2.81 18.33 -8.18
CA PHE A 79 -2.77 19.06 -6.93
C PHE A 79 -2.36 18.10 -5.81
N PRO A 80 -1.18 18.25 -5.18
CA PRO A 80 -0.79 17.44 -4.05
C PRO A 80 -1.80 17.59 -2.91
N LYS A 81 -2.22 16.47 -2.31
CA LYS A 81 -3.17 16.41 -1.20
C LYS A 81 -2.61 15.71 0.04
N ALA A 82 -1.72 14.75 -0.12
CA ALA A 82 -0.97 14.17 1.00
C ALA A 82 0.36 13.60 0.51
N HIS A 83 1.32 13.47 1.42
CA HIS A 83 2.66 13.01 1.09
C HIS A 83 3.33 12.36 2.31
N TYR A 84 3.96 11.22 2.09
CA TYR A 84 4.83 10.54 3.04
C TYR A 84 6.22 10.31 2.44
N GLY A 85 7.27 10.53 3.21
CA GLY A 85 8.66 10.31 2.80
C GLY A 85 9.54 11.57 2.74
N PRO A 86 10.80 11.48 2.30
CA PRO A 86 11.79 12.54 2.43
C PRO A 86 11.67 13.67 1.39
N ILE A 87 10.96 13.44 0.28
CA ILE A 87 10.78 14.45 -0.78
C ILE A 87 9.61 15.35 -0.39
N ALA A 88 9.89 16.54 0.15
CA ALA A 88 8.85 17.51 0.46
C ALA A 88 8.04 17.88 -0.79
N LEU A 89 6.78 17.47 -0.86
CA LEU A 89 5.83 17.96 -1.85
C LEU A 89 5.18 19.22 -1.30
N ASP A 90 5.55 20.39 -1.82
CA ASP A 90 4.94 21.65 -1.41
C ASP A 90 3.45 21.66 -1.83
N PHE A 91 2.56 21.59 -0.82
CA PHE A 91 1.12 21.46 -0.98
C PHE A 91 0.45 22.70 -1.61
N GLY A 92 1.19 23.81 -1.79
CA GLY A 92 0.73 25.02 -2.45
C GLY A 92 1.02 25.10 -3.96
N LEU A 93 1.82 24.18 -4.52
CA LEU A 93 2.32 24.29 -5.88
C LEU A 93 1.71 23.25 -6.82
N LYS A 94 1.25 23.72 -7.99
CA LYS A 94 0.85 22.84 -9.10
C LYS A 94 2.06 21.98 -9.49
N LEU A 95 1.93 20.65 -9.41
CA LEU A 95 3.01 19.73 -9.78
C LEU A 95 3.51 19.98 -11.20
N GLN A 96 2.61 20.46 -12.07
CA GLN A 96 2.89 20.86 -13.45
C GLN A 96 4.04 21.88 -13.58
N ARG A 97 4.25 22.75 -12.59
CA ARG A 97 5.28 23.80 -12.60
C ARG A 97 6.69 23.24 -12.36
N TYR A 98 6.81 22.20 -11.54
CA TYR A 98 8.06 21.44 -11.34
C TYR A 98 8.32 20.45 -12.46
N LEU A 99 7.27 19.96 -13.12
CA LEU A 99 7.34 18.97 -14.19
C LEU A 99 7.38 19.59 -15.59
N THR A 100 7.40 20.92 -15.74
CA THR A 100 7.49 21.57 -17.06
C THR A 100 8.62 20.99 -17.95
N PRO A 101 9.85 20.77 -17.44
CA PRO A 101 10.89 20.08 -18.22
C PRO A 101 10.70 18.56 -18.34
N LEU A 102 9.85 17.93 -17.50
CA LEU A 102 9.55 16.49 -17.47
C LEU A 102 8.12 16.16 -17.94
N ARG A 103 7.45 17.06 -18.67
CA ARG A 103 6.05 16.93 -19.07
C ARG A 103 5.77 15.68 -19.92
N HIS A 104 6.80 15.18 -20.60
CA HIS A 104 6.77 13.93 -21.38
C HIS A 104 6.82 12.68 -20.49
N LEU A 105 7.32 12.77 -19.25
CA LEU A 105 7.31 11.67 -18.28
C LEU A 105 6.02 11.61 -17.47
N VAL A 106 5.35 12.75 -17.24
CA VAL A 106 4.08 12.81 -16.50
C VAL A 106 2.90 12.92 -17.47
N HIS A 107 2.88 12.03 -18.46
CA HIS A 107 1.70 11.80 -19.27
C HIS A 107 0.72 10.92 -18.49
N PRO A 108 -0.61 11.16 -18.54
CA PRO A 108 -1.62 10.35 -17.83
C PRO A 108 -1.47 8.83 -18.07
N GLU A 109 -0.99 8.46 -19.26
CA GLU A 109 -0.65 7.09 -19.67
C GLU A 109 0.42 6.42 -18.78
N HIS A 110 1.44 7.17 -18.35
CA HIS A 110 2.51 6.64 -17.50
C HIS A 110 2.04 6.44 -16.07
N LEU A 111 1.19 7.34 -15.56
CA LEU A 111 0.56 7.20 -14.26
C LEU A 111 -0.37 5.97 -14.25
N ARG A 112 -1.15 5.78 -15.32
CA ARG A 112 -2.02 4.62 -15.52
C ARG A 112 -1.21 3.32 -15.55
N LYS A 113 -0.07 3.28 -16.25
CA LYS A 113 0.85 2.13 -16.25
C LYS A 113 1.42 1.86 -14.86
N HIS A 114 1.83 2.88 -14.12
CA HIS A 114 2.38 2.73 -12.78
C HIS A 114 1.34 2.16 -11.79
N VAL A 115 0.11 2.69 -11.82
CA VAL A 115 -1.02 2.16 -11.02
C VAL A 115 -1.35 0.72 -11.42
N GLN A 116 -1.29 0.39 -12.71
CA GLN A 116 -1.56 -0.96 -13.21
C GLN A 116 -0.43 -1.95 -12.87
N LEU A 117 0.81 -1.47 -12.76
CA LEU A 117 1.97 -2.24 -12.26
C LEU A 117 1.85 -2.49 -10.75
N MET A 118 1.40 -1.51 -9.97
CA MET A 118 1.15 -1.70 -8.54
C MET A 118 0.04 -2.73 -8.27
N ARG A 119 -1.05 -2.72 -9.06
CA ARG A 119 -2.10 -3.75 -8.99
C ARG A 119 -1.67 -5.17 -9.35
N ARG A 120 -0.49 -5.36 -9.95
CA ARG A 120 0.06 -6.69 -10.28
C ARG A 120 1.01 -7.24 -9.22
N ARG A 121 1.39 -6.43 -8.23
CA ARG A 121 2.31 -6.82 -7.14
C ARG A 121 1.59 -7.13 -5.83
N VAL A 122 0.26 -6.99 -5.81
CA VAL A 122 -0.66 -7.43 -4.74
C VAL A 122 -1.47 -8.58 -5.29
#